data_AF-A0A3M6CMY0-F1
#
_entry.id   AF-A0A3M6CMY0-F1
#
_cell.length_a   1.000
_cell.length_b   1.000
_cell.length_c   1.000
_cell.angle_alpha   90.00
_cell.angle_beta   90.00
_cell.angle_gamma   90.00
#
_symmetry.space_group_name_H-M   'P 1'
#
loop_
_entity.id
_entity.type
_entity.pdbx_description
1 polymer ?
#
loop_
_entity_poly.entity_id
_entity_poly.type
_entity_poly.pdbx_seq_one_letter_code
_entity_poly.pdbx_strand_id
1 'polypeptide(L)'
;MSGVKPAEFLAHEPKNKKNVYKNYFLGNTLIRVESFDRMGLLSEIESTKTDSGIRYSIRKNNFGEVNWLKAVEFEKGLPIRACRIDSDSEFWSYRYKWENMKIVEITTFSSNSIPGIRLFVDYSGDAVNSIFFDNKGSKIVIYNKND
;
A
#
# COMPACT_ATOMS: atom_id res chain seq x y z
N MET A 1 0.67 3.21 15.04
CA MET A 1 1.61 3.64 13.99
C MET A 1 2.95 3.89 14.67
N SER A 2 3.98 3.09 14.36
CA SER A 2 5.32 3.30 14.94
C SER A 2 5.83 4.65 14.44
N GLY A 3 6.27 5.54 15.34
CA GLY A 3 6.80 6.89 15.03
C GLY A 3 8.10 6.89 14.22
N VAL A 4 8.31 5.90 13.37
CA VAL A 4 9.42 5.79 12.44
C VAL A 4 9.04 6.54 11.17
N LYS A 5 9.81 7.58 10.86
CA LYS A 5 9.69 8.29 9.57
C LYS A 5 9.78 7.25 8.45
N PRO A 6 8.82 7.21 7.50
CA PRO A 6 8.91 6.32 6.35
C PRO A 6 10.27 6.53 5.67
N ALA A 7 10.99 5.44 5.42
CA ALA A 7 12.30 5.55 4.79
C ALA A 7 12.17 6.16 3.39
N GLU A 8 13.14 6.99 3.01
CA GLU A 8 13.10 7.69 1.73
C GLU A 8 13.14 6.71 0.55
N PHE A 9 12.30 6.98 -0.44
CA PHE A 9 12.30 6.24 -1.69
C PHE A 9 13.42 6.79 -2.59
N LEU A 10 14.48 6.01 -2.76
CA LEU A 10 15.63 6.41 -3.57
C LEU A 10 15.67 5.61 -4.88
N ALA A 11 15.99 6.28 -5.99
CA ALA A 11 16.23 5.64 -7.30
C ALA A 11 17.71 5.30 -7.53
N HIS A 12 18.59 5.75 -6.64
CA HIS A 12 20.03 5.48 -6.68
C HIS A 12 20.46 4.69 -5.45
N GLU A 13 21.68 4.16 -5.48
CA GLU A 13 22.22 3.44 -4.33
C GLU A 13 22.44 4.38 -3.13
N PRO A 14 21.85 4.09 -1.95
CA PRO A 14 22.02 4.94 -0.79
C PRO A 14 23.47 4.91 -0.32
N LYS A 15 24.03 6.08 0.02
CA LYS A 15 25.34 6.16 0.68
C LYS A 15 25.32 5.49 2.06
N ASN A 16 24.19 5.62 2.77
CA ASN A 16 23.91 4.91 4.02
C ASN A 16 22.67 4.05 3.81
N LYS A 17 22.83 2.73 3.92
CA LYS A 17 21.78 1.75 3.62
C LYS A 17 20.94 1.36 4.84
N LYS A 18 21.19 1.92 6.02
CA LYS A 18 20.49 1.50 7.24
C LYS A 18 19.01 1.84 7.19
N ASN A 19 18.13 0.83 7.16
CA ASN A 19 16.68 0.99 7.07
C ASN A 19 16.22 1.82 5.86
N VAL A 20 16.81 1.59 4.68
CA VAL A 20 16.53 2.34 3.45
C VAL A 20 16.03 1.41 2.34
N TYR A 21 15.29 1.96 1.39
CA TYR A 21 14.83 1.28 0.18
C TYR A 21 15.54 1.81 -1.07
N LYS A 22 16.01 0.92 -1.95
CA LYS A 22 16.49 1.24 -3.30
C LYS A 22 15.48 0.74 -4.33
N ASN A 23 15.00 1.62 -5.17
CA ASN A 23 13.98 1.34 -6.18
C ASN A 23 14.62 1.25 -7.56
N TYR A 24 14.17 0.28 -8.34
CA TYR A 24 14.62 0.04 -9.70
C TYR A 24 13.45 0.24 -10.64
N PHE A 25 13.67 1.00 -11.71
CA PHE A 25 12.65 1.35 -12.68
C PHE A 25 13.08 0.93 -14.09
N LEU A 26 12.11 0.49 -14.89
CA LEU A 26 12.22 0.36 -16.34
C LEU A 26 11.29 1.40 -16.97
N GLY A 27 11.85 2.50 -17.47
CA GLY A 27 11.08 3.70 -17.78
C GLY A 27 10.39 4.24 -16.53
N ASN A 28 9.07 4.45 -16.59
CA ASN A 28 8.27 4.91 -15.44
C ASN A 28 7.67 3.75 -14.62
N THR A 29 8.07 2.52 -14.90
CA THR A 29 7.53 1.33 -14.23
C THR A 29 8.50 0.88 -13.15
N LEU A 30 8.06 0.88 -11.88
CA LEU A 30 8.79 0.21 -10.81
C LEU A 30 8.85 -1.29 -11.15
N ILE A 31 10.05 -1.87 -11.10
CA ILE A 31 10.29 -3.30 -11.39
C ILE A 31 10.82 -4.07 -10.18
N ARG A 32 11.50 -3.38 -9.25
CA ARG A 32 12.12 -4.00 -8.07
C ARG A 32 12.34 -2.98 -6.96
N VAL A 33 12.26 -3.43 -5.72
CA VAL A 33 12.65 -2.69 -4.52
C VAL A 33 13.60 -3.57 -3.71
N GLU A 34 14.71 -3.02 -3.27
CA GLU A 34 15.61 -3.63 -2.30
C GLU A 34 15.45 -2.95 -0.95
N SER A 35 15.22 -3.74 0.09
CA SER A 35 15.15 -3.28 1.48
C SER A 35 16.44 -3.66 2.21
N PHE A 36 17.05 -2.69 2.88
CA PHE A 36 18.26 -2.90 3.66
C PHE A 36 17.97 -2.81 5.16
N ASP A 37 18.58 -3.69 5.95
CA ASP A 37 18.40 -3.74 7.40
C ASP A 37 19.16 -2.63 8.16
N ARG A 38 19.13 -2.68 9.49
CA ARG A 38 19.84 -1.72 10.37
C ARG A 38 21.37 -1.77 10.24
N MET A 39 21.93 -2.83 9.68
CA MET A 39 23.36 -3.00 9.39
C MET A 39 23.70 -2.54 7.96
N GLY A 40 22.70 -2.22 7.14
CA GLY A 40 22.87 -1.85 5.74
C GLY A 40 23.02 -3.06 4.81
N LEU A 41 22.69 -4.27 5.28
CA LEU A 41 22.71 -5.49 4.50
C LEU A 41 21.38 -5.67 3.77
N LEU A 42 21.42 -6.25 2.56
CA LEU A 42 20.21 -6.57 1.81
C LEU A 42 19.40 -7.60 2.58
N SER A 43 18.20 -7.20 2.98
CA SER A 43 17.29 -8.01 3.80
C SER A 43 16.16 -8.58 2.96
N GLU A 44 15.58 -7.77 2.09
CA GLU A 44 14.42 -8.17 1.29
C GLU A 44 14.51 -7.64 -0.15
N ILE A 45 13.90 -8.37 -1.07
CA ILE A 45 13.70 -7.96 -2.45
C ILE A 45 12.21 -8.07 -2.77
N GLU A 46 11.60 -6.96 -3.20
CA GLU A 46 10.28 -6.94 -3.83
C GLU A 46 10.47 -6.88 -5.34
N SER A 47 9.83 -7.79 -6.09
CA SER A 47 9.82 -7.77 -7.55
C SER A 47 8.39 -7.59 -8.03
N THR A 48 8.21 -6.76 -9.07
CA THR A 48 6.88 -6.43 -9.57
C THR A 48 6.68 -6.91 -11.00
N LYS A 49 5.48 -7.36 -11.32
CA LYS A 49 5.07 -7.76 -12.67
C LYS A 49 3.70 -7.17 -12.97
N THR A 50 3.45 -6.86 -14.24
CA THR A 50 2.10 -6.49 -14.69
C THR A 50 1.62 -7.55 -15.67
N ASP A 51 0.38 -8.01 -15.49
CA ASP A 51 -0.29 -8.94 -16.38
C ASP A 51 -1.78 -8.61 -16.43
N SER A 52 -2.34 -8.52 -17.64
CA SER A 52 -3.78 -8.34 -17.86
C SER A 52 -4.44 -7.21 -17.05
N GLY A 53 -3.75 -6.07 -16.89
CA GLY A 53 -4.27 -4.91 -16.14
C GLY A 53 -4.10 -4.99 -14.62
N ILE A 54 -3.50 -6.06 -14.11
CA ILE A 54 -3.19 -6.27 -12.70
C ILE A 54 -1.68 -6.15 -12.49
N ARG A 55 -1.28 -5.34 -11.51
CA ARG A 55 0.10 -5.24 -11.04
C ARG A 55 0.28 -6.08 -9.80
N TYR A 56 1.22 -7.00 -9.85
CA TYR A 56 1.60 -7.87 -8.75
C TYR A 56 2.95 -7.45 -8.21
N SER A 57 3.17 -7.67 -6.91
CA SER A 57 4.48 -7.55 -6.28
C SER A 57 4.69 -8.69 -5.31
N ILE A 58 5.79 -9.43 -5.43
CA ILE A 58 6.18 -10.44 -4.46
C ILE A 58 7.40 -9.95 -3.69
N ARG A 59 7.34 -9.96 -2.37
CA ARG A 59 8.48 -9.66 -1.51
C ARG A 59 9.02 -10.93 -0.89
N LYS A 60 10.35 -11.11 -1.01
CA LYS A 60 11.08 -12.22 -0.42
C LYS A 60 12.18 -11.72 0.49
N ASN A 61 12.48 -12.47 1.54
CA ASN A 61 13.69 -12.24 2.34
C ASN A 61 14.94 -12.76 1.64
N ASN A 62 16.10 -12.57 2.26
CA ASN A 62 17.41 -13.03 1.77
C ASN A 62 17.56 -14.56 1.74
N PHE A 63 16.66 -15.33 2.35
CA PHE A 63 16.58 -16.79 2.25
C PHE A 63 15.66 -17.28 1.13
N GLY A 64 14.98 -16.36 0.43
CA GLY A 64 14.05 -16.67 -0.65
C GLY A 64 12.62 -17.00 -0.18
N GLU A 65 12.35 -16.91 1.13
CA GLU A 65 11.02 -17.08 1.69
C GLU A 65 10.15 -15.89 1.32
N VAL A 66 8.88 -16.14 1.00
CA VAL A 66 7.93 -15.11 0.60
C VAL A 66 7.35 -14.47 1.85
N ASN A 67 7.61 -13.17 2.06
CA ASN A 67 7.06 -12.40 3.18
C ASN A 67 5.64 -11.92 2.87
N TRP A 68 5.42 -11.43 1.64
CA TRP A 68 4.09 -11.02 1.17
C TRP A 68 3.95 -11.01 -0.34
N LEU A 69 2.70 -11.08 -0.79
CA LEU A 69 2.25 -10.81 -2.14
C LEU A 69 1.28 -9.62 -2.12
N LYS A 70 1.43 -8.68 -3.05
CA LYS A 70 0.41 -7.67 -3.32
C LYS A 70 -0.10 -7.79 -4.75
N ALA A 71 -1.36 -7.45 -4.95
CA ALA A 71 -1.98 -7.32 -6.27
C ALA A 71 -2.81 -6.04 -6.30
N VAL A 72 -2.72 -5.27 -7.37
CA VAL A 72 -3.52 -4.06 -7.60
C VAL A 72 -4.07 -4.11 -9.01
N GLU A 73 -5.38 -4.03 -9.12
CA GLU A 73 -6.09 -3.99 -10.39
C GLU A 73 -6.46 -2.56 -10.75
N PHE A 74 -6.25 -2.21 -12.01
CA PHE A 74 -6.50 -0.87 -12.53
C PHE A 74 -7.61 -0.87 -13.57
N GLU A 75 -8.45 0.15 -13.53
CA GLU A 75 -9.40 0.48 -14.59
C GLU A 75 -9.16 1.92 -15.02
N LYS A 76 -8.93 2.16 -16.32
CA LYS A 76 -8.61 3.50 -16.88
C LYS A 76 -7.48 4.22 -16.13
N GLY A 77 -6.49 3.46 -15.64
CA GLY A 77 -5.34 3.98 -14.89
C GLY A 77 -5.59 4.23 -13.40
N LEU A 78 -6.80 4.02 -12.89
CA LEU A 78 -7.16 4.17 -11.47
C LEU A 78 -7.20 2.79 -10.78
N PRO A 79 -6.63 2.64 -9.57
CA PRO A 79 -6.72 1.38 -8.84
C PRO A 79 -8.16 1.17 -8.36
N ILE A 80 -8.78 0.06 -8.76
CA ILE A 80 -10.16 -0.29 -8.37
C ILE A 80 -10.19 -1.36 -7.29
N ARG A 81 -9.14 -2.20 -7.22
CA ARG A 81 -8.97 -3.22 -6.18
C ARG A 81 -7.50 -3.33 -5.81
N ALA A 82 -7.22 -3.54 -4.53
CA ALA A 82 -5.88 -3.84 -4.03
C ALA A 82 -5.97 -4.94 -2.98
N CYS A 83 -4.99 -5.84 -2.95
CA CYS A 83 -4.89 -6.89 -1.95
C CYS A 83 -3.42 -7.05 -1.54
N ARG A 84 -3.18 -7.32 -0.26
CA ARG A 84 -1.93 -7.83 0.28
C ARG A 84 -2.24 -9.11 1.05
N ILE A 85 -1.41 -10.12 0.85
CA ILE A 85 -1.44 -11.39 1.60
C ILE A 85 -0.04 -11.60 2.15
N ASP A 86 0.06 -11.81 3.46
CA ASP A 86 1.31 -12.10 4.16
C ASP A 86 1.55 -13.60 4.29
N SER A 87 2.77 -13.98 4.67
CA SER A 87 3.22 -15.36 4.78
C SER A 87 2.42 -16.20 5.79
N ASP A 88 1.82 -15.55 6.78
CA ASP A 88 0.96 -16.16 7.80
C ASP A 88 -0.51 -16.26 7.36
N SER A 89 -0.80 -15.97 6.08
CA SER A 89 -2.14 -15.92 5.49
C SER A 89 -3.02 -14.79 6.02
N GLU A 90 -2.48 -13.83 6.79
CA GLU A 90 -3.19 -12.56 7.00
C GLU A 90 -3.32 -11.81 5.68
N PHE A 91 -4.47 -11.18 5.48
CA PHE A 91 -4.71 -10.42 4.26
C PHE A 91 -5.46 -9.12 4.53
N TRP A 92 -5.21 -8.16 3.65
CA TRP A 92 -5.92 -6.88 3.58
C TRP A 92 -6.30 -6.63 2.13
N SER A 93 -7.59 -6.56 1.87
CA SER A 93 -8.15 -6.30 0.55
C SER A 93 -9.05 -5.07 0.60
N TYR A 94 -8.98 -4.28 -0.47
CA TYR A 94 -9.63 -3.00 -0.61
C TYR A 94 -10.28 -2.91 -1.98
N ARG A 95 -11.50 -2.37 -2.02
CA ARG A 95 -12.16 -1.92 -3.25
C ARG A 95 -12.38 -0.42 -3.16
N TYR A 96 -12.07 0.30 -4.24
CA TYR A 96 -12.17 1.74 -4.29
C TYR A 96 -13.32 2.19 -5.18
N LYS A 97 -14.14 3.12 -4.69
CA LYS A 97 -15.10 3.86 -5.51
C LYS A 97 -14.51 5.23 -5.83
N TRP A 98 -14.49 5.56 -7.11
CA TRP A 98 -13.96 6.83 -7.61
C TRP A 98 -15.10 7.74 -8.10
N GLU A 99 -15.03 9.02 -7.76
CA GLU A 99 -15.85 10.09 -8.32
C GLU A 99 -14.95 11.30 -8.59
N ASN A 100 -15.02 11.87 -9.80
CA ASN A 100 -14.22 13.04 -10.18
C ASN A 100 -12.72 12.91 -9.85
N MET A 101 -12.11 11.76 -10.17
CA MET A 101 -10.71 11.43 -9.88
C MET A 101 -10.33 11.42 -8.39
N LYS A 102 -11.31 11.27 -7.49
CA LYS A 102 -11.10 11.13 -6.03
C LYS A 102 -11.73 9.83 -5.53
N ILE A 103 -11.08 9.20 -4.56
CA ILE A 103 -11.62 8.02 -3.87
C ILE A 103 -12.66 8.53 -2.89
N VAL A 104 -13.94 8.24 -3.10
CA VAL A 104 -15.01 8.64 -2.16
C VAL A 104 -15.37 7.54 -1.17
N GLU A 105 -15.03 6.29 -1.51
CA GLU A 105 -15.34 5.14 -0.69
C GLU A 105 -14.26 4.06 -0.82
N ILE A 106 -13.95 3.41 0.31
CA ILE A 106 -13.07 2.25 0.39
C ILE A 106 -13.85 1.14 1.10
N THR A 107 -14.15 0.05 0.40
CA THR A 107 -14.69 -1.16 1.04
C THR A 107 -13.52 -2.06 1.45
N THR A 108 -13.44 -2.43 2.72
CA THR A 108 -12.35 -3.25 3.27
C THR A 108 -12.79 -4.69 3.51
N PHE A 109 -11.86 -5.62 3.28
CA PHE A 109 -11.99 -7.03 3.60
C PHE A 109 -10.64 -7.51 4.11
N SER A 110 -10.50 -7.73 5.40
CA SER A 110 -9.24 -8.19 6.01
C SER A 110 -9.49 -9.40 6.91
N SER A 111 -8.50 -10.29 7.03
CA SER A 111 -8.58 -11.52 7.83
C SER A 111 -8.92 -11.28 9.30
N ASN A 112 -8.56 -10.11 9.84
CA ASN A 112 -8.71 -9.73 11.24
C ASN A 112 -9.77 -8.65 11.47
N SER A 113 -10.73 -8.48 10.55
CA SER A 113 -11.77 -7.46 10.64
C SER A 113 -13.13 -7.98 10.20
N ILE A 114 -14.20 -7.30 10.60
CA ILE A 114 -15.53 -7.57 10.04
C ILE A 114 -15.46 -7.27 8.52
N PRO A 115 -15.86 -8.22 7.66
CA PRO A 115 -15.78 -8.02 6.21
C PRO A 115 -16.79 -6.95 5.75
N GLY A 116 -16.41 -6.19 4.73
CA GLY A 116 -17.30 -5.25 4.06
C GLY A 116 -17.49 -3.92 4.78
N ILE A 117 -16.59 -3.55 5.70
CA ILE A 117 -16.61 -2.20 6.28
C ILE A 117 -16.37 -1.17 5.17
N ARG A 118 -17.23 -0.14 5.12
CA ARG A 118 -17.15 0.94 4.14
C ARG A 118 -16.59 2.18 4.82
N LEU A 119 -15.45 2.63 4.34
CA LEU A 119 -14.84 3.89 4.73
C LEU A 119 -15.21 4.94 3.69
N PHE A 120 -15.57 6.12 4.15
CA PHE A 120 -15.83 7.30 3.34
C PHE A 120 -14.69 8.29 3.51
N VAL A 121 -14.37 8.99 2.44
CA VAL A 121 -13.25 9.94 2.41
C VAL A 121 -13.80 11.33 2.08
N ASP A 122 -13.64 12.25 3.03
CA ASP A 122 -13.94 13.68 2.80
C ASP A 122 -12.66 14.40 2.39
N TYR A 123 -12.79 15.38 1.50
CA TYR A 123 -11.67 16.18 1.00
C TYR A 123 -11.85 17.67 1.29
N SER A 124 -10.74 18.35 1.49
CA SER A 124 -10.63 19.81 1.55
C SER A 124 -9.75 20.26 0.38
N GLY A 125 -10.37 20.63 -0.74
CA GLY A 125 -9.66 20.74 -2.02
C GLY A 125 -9.19 19.36 -2.50
N ASP A 126 -7.91 19.20 -2.78
CA ASP A 126 -7.31 17.91 -3.21
C ASP A 126 -6.70 17.10 -2.05
N ALA A 127 -6.64 17.69 -0.85
CA ALA A 127 -6.16 16.99 0.33
C ALA A 127 -7.29 16.18 0.98
N VAL A 128 -6.97 14.96 1.41
CA VAL A 128 -7.85 14.19 2.29
C VAL A 128 -8.03 14.98 3.59
N ASN A 129 -9.28 15.25 3.94
CA ASN A 129 -9.67 15.95 5.15
C ASN A 129 -9.97 14.96 6.28
N SER A 130 -10.76 13.92 5.99
CA SER A 130 -11.07 12.88 6.95
C SER A 130 -11.38 11.54 6.29
N ILE A 131 -11.20 10.46 7.05
CA ILE A 131 -11.65 9.12 6.70
C ILE A 131 -12.52 8.62 7.86
N PHE A 132 -13.71 8.13 7.57
CA PHE A 132 -14.68 7.71 8.58
C PHE A 132 -15.52 6.53 8.10
N PHE A 133 -16.22 5.85 8.99
CA PHE A 133 -17.32 4.95 8.63
C PHE A 133 -18.62 5.41 9.30
N ASP A 134 -19.74 5.11 8.66
CA ASP A 134 -21.07 5.37 9.23
C ASP A 134 -21.45 4.25 10.20
N ASN A 135 -21.87 4.63 11.40
CA ASN A 135 -22.47 3.74 12.37
C ASN A 135 -23.85 4.29 12.75
N LYS A 136 -24.88 3.87 12.02
CA LYS A 136 -26.28 4.20 12.29
C LYS A 136 -26.53 5.72 12.35
N GLY A 137 -25.96 6.46 11.40
CA GLY A 137 -26.08 7.92 11.31
C GLY A 137 -25.06 8.70 12.15
N SER A 138 -24.16 8.02 12.85
CA SER A 138 -23.01 8.64 13.53
C SER A 138 -21.73 8.40 12.74
N LYS A 139 -20.95 9.45 12.50
CA LYS A 139 -19.63 9.34 11.86
C LYS A 139 -18.57 8.93 12.89
N ILE A 140 -17.89 7.81 12.66
CA ILE A 140 -16.71 7.40 13.44
C ILE A 140 -15.46 7.71 12.62
N VAL A 141 -14.72 8.73 13.06
CA VAL A 141 -13.53 9.24 12.36
C VAL A 141 -12.31 8.39 12.69
N ILE A 142 -11.63 7.90 11.66
CA ILE A 142 -10.41 7.09 11.75
C ILE A 142 -9.17 7.96 11.46
N TYR A 143 -9.34 8.96 10.62
CA TYR A 143 -8.31 9.94 10.28
C TYR A 143 -8.95 11.31 10.15
N ASN A 144 -8.28 12.32 10.69
CA ASN A 144 -8.62 13.71 10.54
C ASN A 144 -7.32 14.49 10.31
N LYS A 145 -7.32 15.40 9.35
CA LYS A 145 -6.14 16.22 9.04
C LYS A 145 -5.72 17.12 10.21
N ASN A 146 -6.65 17.49 11.08
CA ASN A 146 -6.42 18.42 12.18
C ASN A 146 -6.09 17.72 13.52
N ASP A 147 -6.02 16.38 13.52
CA ASP A 147 -5.62 15.57 14.68
C ASP A 147 -4.14 15.16 14.56
#